data_AF-A0AAD9KKC0-F1
#
_entry.id   AF-A0AAD9KKC0-F1
#
_cell.length_a   1.000
_cell.length_b   1.000
_cell.length_c   1.000
_cell.angle_alpha   90.00
_cell.angle_beta   90.00
_cell.angle_gamma   90.00
#
_symmetry.space_group_name_H-M   'P 1'
#
loop_
_entity.id
_entity.type
_entity.pdbx_description
1 polymer ?
#
loop_
_entity_poly.entity_id
_entity_poly.type
_entity_poly.pdbx_seq_one_letter_code
_entity_poly.pdbx_strand_id
1 'polypeptide(L)'
;MRNWRGDKGLQDVFSFRSDSRGYLNAKQLTEEAFVLDILQACANALCDDSVSLTTKLHLLGLLQEYTCVLLTTPASVEHAVASLLDVFTQGKPGGTTVYKGQLLVTITTILITSDCVDGRVDVVQEFVEVLLDSASQVTKSSLAQLRAATCQCLVELETCYPGILSRKLEYIYQWCHLETTSVHQSYMSLFVTVLKNVICQLSSDTDSAPEQSLTQMLCDRREPLKPFIYPKKLLGLDSASSVAPLPDHIDITALEQVVEYVLKFVDLTAPPTGVYVMRQLASIVSQTRLSPSIFHQFMSQHITSMDITMLHMTTQLQEELQDACDALQPQAIDSLSLQVQRLTQLSLILDSSLMATDQCCHLLMDGMSPLLSRVRRGTCGTTAAALYRVLVAYYTMHRDNAELQSAIEKTTVDLQKTCAALSRHTLDFLQHLDQQQKQLQQQQQLSPGRDIVVSVLSALVTEILGTVHQMALQDLSHQLRVVEMAASQSQIELGVILQVLSRVLMCRSSCKCCLEC
;
A
#
# COMPACT_ATOMS: atom_id res chain seq x y z
N MET A 1 9.89 13.48 49.22
CA MET A 1 9.59 14.19 47.97
C MET A 1 10.88 14.50 47.24
N ARG A 2 11.08 13.92 46.06
CA ARG A 2 12.31 14.12 45.28
C ARG A 2 12.34 15.49 44.60
N ASN A 3 13.54 16.06 44.51
CA ASN A 3 13.77 17.29 43.75
C ASN A 3 14.04 16.94 42.28
N TRP A 4 12.99 17.02 41.46
CA TRP A 4 13.05 16.76 40.02
C TRP A 4 13.56 17.96 39.19
N ARG A 5 14.08 19.01 39.85
CA ARG A 5 14.58 20.21 39.16
C ARG A 5 15.98 20.00 38.60
N GLY A 6 16.22 20.54 37.40
CA GLY A 6 17.53 20.55 36.74
C GLY A 6 18.06 19.17 36.35
N ASP A 7 19.37 19.10 36.09
CA ASP A 7 20.07 17.91 35.57
C ASP A 7 19.97 16.70 36.50
N LYS A 8 19.80 16.94 37.80
CA LYS A 8 19.66 15.87 38.80
C LYS A 8 18.42 15.01 38.57
N GLY A 9 17.30 15.62 38.17
CA GLY A 9 16.07 14.89 37.87
C GLY A 9 16.24 13.96 36.67
N LEU A 10 16.93 14.43 35.62
CA LEU A 10 17.24 13.61 34.44
C LEU A 10 18.22 12.47 34.78
N GLN A 11 19.24 12.74 35.61
CA GLN A 11 20.17 11.72 36.06
C GLN A 11 19.47 10.61 36.85
N ASP A 12 18.50 10.97 37.70
CA ASP A 12 17.68 9.98 38.41
C ASP A 12 16.84 9.12 37.44
N VAL A 13 16.26 9.73 36.39
CA VAL A 13 15.56 8.98 35.33
C VAL A 13 16.49 8.00 34.62
N PHE A 14 17.67 8.45 34.18
CA PHE A 14 18.63 7.59 33.48
C PHE A 14 19.17 6.46 34.36
N SER A 15 19.38 6.75 35.65
CA SER A 15 19.81 5.73 36.62
C SER A 15 18.73 4.66 36.79
N PHE A 16 17.45 5.06 36.89
CA PHE A 16 16.34 4.12 36.95
C PHE A 16 16.20 3.29 35.67
N ARG A 17 16.36 3.89 34.48
CA ARG A 17 16.32 3.15 33.20
C ARG A 17 17.44 2.13 33.05
N SER A 18 18.59 2.38 33.67
CA SER A 18 19.76 1.49 33.57
C SER A 18 19.59 0.24 34.44
N ASP A 19 19.06 0.39 35.66
CA ASP A 19 18.74 -0.70 36.57
C ASP A 19 17.60 -0.28 37.51
N SER A 20 16.36 -0.58 37.11
CA SER A 20 15.17 -0.12 37.84
C SER A 20 15.08 -0.69 39.25
N ARG A 21 15.35 -1.99 39.41
CA ARG A 21 15.33 -2.67 40.71
C ARG A 21 16.50 -2.24 41.59
N GLY A 22 17.71 -2.19 41.04
CA GLY A 22 18.89 -1.70 41.76
C GLY A 22 18.74 -0.26 42.20
N TYR A 23 18.16 0.60 41.36
CA TYR A 23 17.86 1.99 41.72
C TYR A 23 16.88 2.09 42.88
N LEU A 24 15.74 1.37 42.83
CA LEU A 24 14.75 1.37 43.91
C LEU A 24 15.34 0.86 45.23
N ASN A 25 16.10 -0.22 45.18
CA ASN A 25 16.79 -0.80 46.34
C ASN A 25 17.85 0.16 46.92
N ALA A 26 18.70 0.74 46.07
CA ALA A 26 19.75 1.67 46.48
C ALA A 26 19.19 2.94 47.15
N LYS A 27 17.98 3.35 46.75
CA LYS A 27 17.28 4.51 47.30
C LYS A 27 16.29 4.15 48.42
N GLN A 28 16.14 2.86 48.75
CA GLN A 28 15.20 2.33 49.74
C GLN A 28 13.75 2.78 49.47
N LEU A 29 13.31 2.67 48.21
CA LEU A 29 12.00 3.09 47.76
C LEU A 29 11.16 1.90 47.32
N THR A 30 9.91 1.88 47.77
CA THR A 30 8.86 1.02 47.19
C THR A 30 8.43 1.56 45.82
N GLU A 31 7.91 0.69 44.96
CA GLU A 31 7.35 1.05 43.65
C GLU A 31 6.26 2.11 43.79
N GLU A 32 5.31 1.92 44.72
CA GLU A 32 4.19 2.84 44.96
C GLU A 32 4.68 4.25 45.35
N ALA A 33 5.61 4.35 46.30
CA ALA A 33 6.21 5.63 46.69
C ALA A 33 6.93 6.31 45.51
N PHE A 34 7.55 5.54 44.61
CA PHE A 34 8.18 6.10 43.43
C PHE A 34 7.16 6.62 42.41
N VAL A 35 6.09 5.85 42.16
CA VAL A 35 4.98 6.28 41.29
C VAL A 35 4.34 7.56 41.84
N LEU A 36 4.08 7.65 43.14
CA LEU A 36 3.56 8.85 43.77
C LEU A 36 4.50 10.05 43.60
N ASP A 37 5.81 9.86 43.79
CA ASP A 37 6.81 10.90 43.53
C ASP A 37 6.78 11.38 42.07
N ILE A 38 6.54 10.48 41.10
CA ILE A 38 6.40 10.82 39.67
C ILE A 38 5.10 11.59 39.42
N LEU A 39 3.95 11.05 39.85
CA LEU A 39 2.63 11.66 39.65
C LEU A 39 2.56 13.05 40.28
N GLN A 40 3.12 13.21 41.47
CA GLN A 40 3.15 14.50 42.15
C GLN A 40 4.09 15.49 41.46
N ALA A 41 5.20 15.02 40.88
CA ALA A 41 6.05 15.86 40.04
C ALA A 41 5.33 16.32 38.77
N CYS A 42 4.54 15.44 38.14
CA CYS A 42 3.70 15.77 36.99
C CYS A 42 2.57 16.76 37.35
N ALA A 43 1.93 16.60 38.51
CA ALA A 43 0.88 17.51 38.98
C ALA A 43 1.42 18.89 39.34
N ASN A 44 2.48 18.95 40.15
CA ASN A 44 3.12 20.21 40.54
C ASN A 44 3.65 20.97 39.32
N ALA A 45 4.09 20.25 38.29
CA ALA A 45 4.57 20.81 37.04
C ALA A 45 3.52 21.59 36.23
N LEU A 46 2.23 21.43 36.48
CA LEU A 46 1.19 22.29 35.88
C LEU A 46 1.02 23.62 36.63
N CYS A 47 1.38 23.63 37.91
CA CYS A 47 1.27 24.79 38.79
C CYS A 47 2.58 25.58 38.86
N ASP A 48 3.72 24.91 38.64
CA ASP A 48 5.08 25.44 38.79
C ASP A 48 5.94 25.11 37.56
N ASP A 49 6.47 26.14 36.89
CA ASP A 49 7.38 26.02 35.74
C ASP A 49 8.79 25.56 36.14
N SER A 50 9.01 25.23 37.41
CA SER A 50 10.32 24.84 37.94
C SER A 50 10.88 23.53 37.39
N VAL A 51 10.02 22.63 36.91
CA VAL A 51 10.44 21.39 36.26
C VAL A 51 10.42 21.62 34.75
N SER A 52 11.51 21.31 34.06
CA SER A 52 11.59 21.47 32.60
C SER A 52 10.61 20.53 31.89
N LEU A 53 10.08 20.94 30.74
CA LEU A 53 9.21 20.09 29.92
C LEU A 53 9.87 18.74 29.61
N THR A 54 11.16 18.75 29.28
CA THR A 54 11.96 17.54 29.01
C THR A 54 11.92 16.56 30.18
N THR A 55 12.16 17.02 31.42
CA THR A 55 12.08 16.14 32.60
C THR A 55 10.66 15.58 32.78
N LYS A 56 9.62 16.39 32.55
CA LYS A 56 8.21 15.93 32.64
C LYS A 56 7.93 14.81 31.64
N LEU A 57 8.38 14.97 30.39
CA LEU A 57 8.20 13.96 29.34
C LEU A 57 8.96 12.66 29.67
N HIS A 58 10.17 12.78 30.22
CA HIS A 58 10.95 11.62 30.69
C HIS A 58 10.29 10.87 31.85
N LEU A 59 9.69 11.60 32.79
CA LEU A 59 8.95 11.00 33.91
C LEU A 59 7.70 10.24 33.43
N LEU A 60 6.95 10.81 32.49
CA LEU A 60 5.83 10.11 31.84
C LEU A 60 6.32 8.88 31.05
N GLY A 61 7.46 8.99 30.38
CA GLY A 61 8.10 7.87 29.68
C GLY A 61 8.47 6.71 30.60
N LEU A 62 8.89 6.98 31.84
CA LEU A 62 9.12 5.92 32.83
C LEU A 62 7.86 5.13 33.16
N LEU A 63 6.72 5.81 33.30
CA LEU A 63 5.44 5.14 33.55
C LEU A 63 5.03 4.26 32.36
N GLN A 64 5.28 4.69 31.12
CA GLN A 64 5.01 3.91 29.91
C GLN A 64 5.91 2.69 29.78
N GLU A 65 7.23 2.88 29.93
CA GLU A 65 8.23 1.82 29.72
C GLU A 65 8.20 0.76 30.82
N TYR A 66 7.85 1.15 32.05
CA TYR A 66 7.93 0.30 33.23
C TYR A 66 6.56 0.08 33.89
N THR A 67 5.46 0.15 33.13
CA THR A 67 4.10 -0.06 33.68
C THR A 67 4.00 -1.35 34.49
N CYS A 68 4.43 -2.49 33.94
CA CYS A 68 4.35 -3.79 34.63
C CYS A 68 5.23 -3.89 35.90
N VAL A 69 6.25 -3.04 36.03
CA VAL A 69 7.15 -3.01 37.20
C VAL A 69 6.64 -2.04 38.26
N LEU A 70 6.14 -0.88 37.83
CA LEU A 70 5.74 0.21 38.70
C LEU A 70 4.28 0.11 39.17
N LEU A 71 3.40 -0.44 38.34
CA LEU A 71 1.96 -0.53 38.56
C LEU A 71 1.54 -2.01 38.62
N THR A 72 1.94 -2.68 39.69
CA THR A 72 1.78 -4.14 39.85
C THR A 72 0.38 -4.56 40.30
N THR A 73 -0.43 -3.63 40.80
CA THR A 73 -1.78 -3.91 41.30
C THR A 73 -2.84 -3.11 40.55
N PRO A 74 -4.06 -3.64 40.37
CA PRO A 74 -5.14 -2.89 39.73
C PRO A 74 -5.43 -1.55 40.40
N ALA A 75 -5.37 -1.48 41.73
CA ALA A 75 -5.57 -0.25 42.48
C ALA A 75 -4.49 0.81 42.18
N SER A 76 -3.22 0.39 42.02
CA SER A 76 -2.13 1.29 41.63
C SER A 76 -2.32 1.86 40.22
N VAL A 77 -2.85 1.04 39.29
CA VAL A 77 -3.17 1.47 37.93
C VAL A 77 -4.28 2.50 37.93
N GLU A 78 -5.39 2.23 38.61
CA GLU A 78 -6.50 3.18 38.73
C GLU A 78 -6.06 4.50 39.35
N HIS A 79 -5.28 4.44 40.43
CA HIS A 79 -4.78 5.64 41.08
C HIS A 79 -3.87 6.46 40.16
N ALA A 80 -3.00 5.79 39.40
CA ALA A 80 -2.14 6.46 38.43
C ALA A 80 -2.96 7.10 37.30
N VAL A 81 -3.93 6.38 36.73
CA VAL A 81 -4.80 6.89 35.66
C VAL A 81 -5.63 8.08 36.15
N ALA A 82 -6.30 7.95 37.30
CA ALA A 82 -7.08 9.03 37.90
C ALA A 82 -6.22 10.27 38.19
N SER A 83 -5.02 10.08 38.75
CA SER A 83 -4.09 11.18 39.02
C SER A 83 -3.65 11.88 37.73
N LEU A 84 -3.34 11.14 36.68
CA LEU A 84 -2.94 11.72 35.39
C LEU A 84 -4.12 12.41 34.68
N LEU A 85 -5.34 11.89 34.82
CA LEU A 85 -6.58 12.51 34.34
C LEU A 85 -6.86 13.83 35.06
N ASP A 86 -6.71 13.86 36.38
CA ASP A 86 -6.81 15.08 37.18
C ASP A 86 -5.81 16.14 36.72
N VAL A 87 -4.56 15.72 36.49
CA VAL A 87 -3.52 16.59 35.92
C VAL A 87 -3.95 17.12 34.55
N PHE A 88 -4.47 16.27 33.66
CA PHE A 88 -4.93 16.70 32.34
C PHE A 88 -6.06 17.73 32.40
N THR A 89 -7.07 17.49 33.25
CA THR A 89 -8.28 18.32 33.38
C THR A 89 -8.03 19.64 34.09
N GLN A 90 -7.18 19.65 35.13
CA GLN A 90 -6.84 20.85 35.90
C GLN A 90 -5.84 21.77 35.18
N GLY A 91 -5.15 21.29 34.15
CA GLY A 91 -4.12 22.05 33.46
C GLY A 91 -4.64 23.34 32.81
N LYS A 92 -4.05 24.49 33.18
CA LYS A 92 -4.42 25.83 32.70
C LYS A 92 -4.60 25.86 31.17
N PRO A 93 -5.62 26.58 30.66
CA PRO A 93 -5.78 26.83 29.23
C PRO A 93 -4.59 27.69 28.75
N GLY A 94 -3.57 27.05 28.18
CA GLY A 94 -2.29 27.67 27.81
C GLY A 94 -1.05 26.81 28.10
N GLY A 95 -1.18 25.72 28.85
CA GLY A 95 -0.10 24.73 29.00
C GLY A 95 0.31 24.11 27.66
N THR A 96 1.55 23.63 27.57
CA THR A 96 2.11 23.06 26.34
C THR A 96 1.26 21.87 25.86
N THR A 97 0.63 22.00 24.68
CA THR A 97 -0.19 20.95 24.04
C THR A 97 0.52 19.61 23.96
N VAL A 98 1.84 19.63 23.74
CA VAL A 98 2.72 18.46 23.73
C VAL A 98 2.66 17.68 25.04
N TYR A 99 2.71 18.36 26.19
CA TYR A 99 2.63 17.69 27.49
C TYR A 99 1.27 17.06 27.72
N LYS A 100 0.19 17.77 27.37
CA LYS A 100 -1.17 17.23 27.44
C LYS A 100 -1.35 16.01 26.54
N GLY A 101 -0.79 16.05 25.32
CA GLY A 101 -0.76 14.89 24.43
C GLY A 101 -0.02 13.70 25.05
N GLN A 102 1.16 13.95 25.63
CA GLN A 102 1.94 12.89 26.30
C GLN A 102 1.21 12.28 27.50
N LEU A 103 0.44 13.07 28.27
CA LEU A 103 -0.41 12.56 29.35
C LEU A 103 -1.43 11.55 28.80
N LEU A 104 -2.15 11.90 27.74
CA LEU A 104 -3.13 11.01 27.11
C LEU A 104 -2.48 9.72 26.60
N VAL A 105 -1.32 9.81 25.94
CA VAL A 105 -0.56 8.64 25.47
C VAL A 105 -0.14 7.76 26.64
N THR A 106 0.31 8.37 27.75
CA THR A 106 0.71 7.64 28.97
C THR A 106 -0.46 6.88 29.58
N ILE A 107 -1.60 7.54 29.74
CA ILE A 107 -2.81 6.91 30.28
C ILE A 107 -3.26 5.77 29.38
N THR A 108 -3.29 5.98 28.06
CA THR A 108 -3.65 4.95 27.07
C THR A 108 -2.74 3.73 27.18
N THR A 109 -1.42 3.96 27.25
CA THR A 109 -0.42 2.88 27.39
C THR A 109 -0.63 2.09 28.67
N ILE A 110 -0.85 2.78 29.80
CA ILE A 110 -1.09 2.13 31.10
C ILE A 110 -2.35 1.27 31.05
N LEU A 111 -3.46 1.79 30.51
CA LEU A 111 -4.73 1.07 30.41
C LEU A 111 -4.64 -0.18 29.54
N ILE A 112 -3.95 -0.09 28.40
CA ILE A 112 -3.74 -1.22 27.48
C ILE A 112 -2.82 -2.26 28.09
N THR A 113 -1.63 -1.86 28.57
CA THR A 113 -0.62 -2.80 29.08
C THR A 113 -1.03 -3.47 30.40
N SER A 114 -1.95 -2.86 31.15
CA SER A 114 -2.48 -3.41 32.39
C SER A 114 -3.80 -4.17 32.21
N ASP A 115 -4.26 -4.33 30.96
CA ASP A 115 -5.51 -5.04 30.60
C ASP A 115 -6.73 -4.57 31.42
N CYS A 116 -6.83 -3.27 31.65
CA CYS A 116 -7.82 -2.70 32.59
C CYS A 116 -9.26 -2.74 32.07
N VAL A 117 -9.44 -3.08 30.80
CA VAL A 117 -10.73 -3.02 30.12
C VAL A 117 -11.69 -4.12 30.60
N ASP A 118 -11.18 -5.29 30.95
CA ASP A 118 -12.01 -6.41 31.41
C ASP A 118 -12.43 -6.32 32.89
N GLY A 119 -11.71 -5.51 33.68
CA GLY A 119 -11.93 -5.41 35.13
C GLY A 119 -12.52 -4.08 35.61
N ARG A 120 -12.27 -2.97 34.90
CA ARG A 120 -12.49 -1.60 35.40
C ARG A 120 -13.08 -0.66 34.33
N VAL A 121 -14.26 -1.04 33.84
CA VAL A 121 -15.00 -0.33 32.79
C VAL A 121 -15.19 1.16 33.08
N ASP A 122 -15.41 1.54 34.34
CA ASP A 122 -15.68 2.93 34.73
C ASP A 122 -14.51 3.88 34.41
N VAL A 123 -13.28 3.46 34.72
CA VAL A 123 -12.06 4.26 34.48
C VAL A 123 -11.80 4.43 32.99
N VAL A 124 -12.00 3.35 32.23
CA VAL A 124 -11.86 3.36 30.76
C VAL A 124 -12.93 4.27 30.14
N GLN A 125 -14.17 4.18 30.61
CA GLN A 125 -15.27 5.02 30.15
C GLN A 125 -15.00 6.50 30.41
N GLU A 126 -14.56 6.87 31.61
CA GLU A 126 -14.18 8.25 31.95
C GLU A 126 -13.05 8.75 31.03
N PHE A 127 -12.02 7.93 30.81
CA PHE A 127 -10.91 8.31 29.94
C PHE A 127 -11.34 8.48 28.47
N VAL A 128 -12.15 7.55 27.94
CA VAL A 128 -12.68 7.64 26.58
C VAL A 128 -13.55 8.89 26.42
N GLU A 129 -14.35 9.27 27.41
CA GLU A 129 -15.11 10.53 27.40
C GLU A 129 -14.20 11.75 27.28
N VAL A 130 -13.08 11.77 28.02
CA VAL A 130 -12.08 12.86 27.93
C VAL A 130 -11.45 12.90 26.53
N LEU A 131 -11.16 11.75 25.93
CA LEU A 131 -10.65 11.67 24.57
C LEU A 131 -11.68 12.18 23.55
N LEU A 132 -12.93 11.73 23.61
CA LEU A 132 -14.00 12.18 22.71
C LEU A 132 -14.25 13.69 22.83
N ASP A 133 -14.21 14.24 24.03
CA ASP A 133 -14.30 15.68 24.27
C ASP A 133 -13.13 16.45 23.65
N SER A 134 -11.92 15.92 23.78
CA SER A 134 -10.73 16.52 23.18
C SER A 134 -10.82 16.51 21.66
N ALA A 135 -11.21 15.37 21.06
CA ALA A 135 -11.36 15.20 19.62
C ALA A 135 -12.47 16.09 19.03
N SER A 136 -13.60 16.25 19.72
CA SER A 136 -14.74 17.03 19.22
C SER A 136 -14.47 18.54 19.02
N GLN A 137 -13.35 19.07 19.50
CA GLN A 137 -12.97 20.49 19.39
C GLN A 137 -12.40 20.85 18.01
N VAL A 138 -13.07 20.40 16.93
CA VAL A 138 -12.57 20.43 15.53
C VAL A 138 -12.21 21.84 15.03
N THR A 139 -12.87 22.88 15.54
CA THR A 139 -12.67 24.27 15.09
C THR A 139 -11.49 24.98 15.75
N LYS A 140 -10.91 24.43 16.82
CA LYS A 140 -9.83 25.09 17.57
C LYS A 140 -8.47 24.68 17.02
N SER A 141 -7.93 25.48 16.11
CA SER A 141 -6.61 25.25 15.50
C SER A 141 -5.47 25.19 16.51
N SER A 142 -5.55 25.92 17.62
CA SER A 142 -4.56 25.89 18.71
C SER A 142 -4.45 24.52 19.40
N LEU A 143 -5.44 23.64 19.23
CA LEU A 143 -5.47 22.30 19.79
C LEU A 143 -5.16 21.21 18.76
N ALA A 144 -4.74 21.57 17.53
CA ALA A 144 -4.53 20.61 16.46
C ALA A 144 -3.62 19.42 16.85
N GLN A 145 -2.47 19.69 17.48
CA GLN A 145 -1.56 18.65 17.95
C GLN A 145 -2.18 17.76 19.03
N LEU A 146 -2.92 18.36 19.96
CA LEU A 146 -3.59 17.60 21.02
C LEU A 146 -4.67 16.69 20.41
N ARG A 147 -5.48 17.21 19.47
CA ARG A 147 -6.51 16.43 18.77
C ARG A 147 -5.91 15.29 17.96
N ALA A 148 -4.77 15.50 17.30
CA ALA A 148 -4.05 14.44 16.62
C ALA A 148 -3.60 13.34 17.60
N ALA A 149 -2.99 13.71 18.73
CA ALA A 149 -2.60 12.76 19.78
C ALA A 149 -3.80 12.00 20.36
N THR A 150 -4.92 12.70 20.61
CA THR A 150 -6.18 12.11 21.05
C THR A 150 -6.71 11.08 20.06
N CYS A 151 -6.72 11.39 18.75
CA CYS A 151 -7.15 10.44 17.72
C CYS A 151 -6.25 9.20 17.69
N GLN A 152 -4.94 9.36 17.84
CA GLN A 152 -4.01 8.22 17.93
C GLN A 152 -4.28 7.36 19.18
N CYS A 153 -4.57 7.97 20.33
CA CYS A 153 -4.97 7.24 21.53
C CYS A 153 -6.27 6.45 21.30
N LEU A 154 -7.26 7.05 20.63
CA LEU A 154 -8.51 6.39 20.26
C LEU A 154 -8.30 5.24 19.26
N VAL A 155 -7.41 5.41 18.27
CA VAL A 155 -7.01 4.35 17.32
C VAL A 155 -6.40 3.18 18.07
N GLU A 156 -5.49 3.45 19.00
CA GLU A 156 -4.81 2.41 19.77
C GLU A 156 -5.81 1.64 20.66
N LEU A 157 -6.71 2.36 21.36
CA LEU A 157 -7.77 1.74 22.14
C LEU A 157 -8.70 0.89 21.27
N GLU A 158 -9.11 1.39 20.10
CA GLU A 158 -9.95 0.67 19.16
C GLU A 158 -9.23 -0.53 18.54
N THR A 159 -7.91 -0.49 18.42
CA THR A 159 -7.10 -1.61 17.91
C THR A 159 -6.97 -2.72 18.97
N CYS A 160 -6.74 -2.34 20.23
CA CYS A 160 -6.65 -3.29 21.35
C CYS A 160 -8.02 -3.81 21.82
N TYR A 161 -9.09 -3.04 21.63
CA TYR A 161 -10.44 -3.37 22.10
C TYR A 161 -11.46 -3.11 20.98
N PRO A 162 -11.50 -3.96 19.94
CA PRO A 162 -12.24 -3.66 18.72
C PRO A 162 -13.75 -3.49 18.94
N GLY A 163 -14.23 -2.34 18.48
CA GLY A 163 -15.59 -1.83 18.54
C GLY A 163 -15.97 -1.11 19.82
N ILE A 164 -15.00 -0.74 20.67
CA ILE A 164 -15.22 0.18 21.80
C ILE A 164 -15.83 1.51 21.33
N LEU A 165 -15.51 1.99 20.12
CA LEU A 165 -16.05 3.22 19.54
C LEU A 165 -17.14 3.00 18.48
N SER A 166 -17.62 1.77 18.29
CA SER A 166 -18.63 1.42 17.26
C SER A 166 -19.84 2.36 17.24
N ARG A 167 -20.37 2.68 18.42
CA ARG A 167 -21.54 3.57 18.60
C ARG A 167 -21.27 5.05 18.33
N LYS A 168 -20.00 5.44 18.17
CA LYS A 168 -19.56 6.82 17.91
C LYS A 168 -19.04 7.01 16.47
N LEU A 169 -19.19 5.99 15.61
CA LEU A 169 -18.70 5.98 14.24
C LEU A 169 -19.14 7.21 13.44
N GLU A 170 -20.43 7.58 13.48
CA GLU A 170 -20.93 8.76 12.76
C GLU A 170 -20.28 10.07 13.24
N TYR A 171 -20.10 10.27 14.55
CA TYR A 171 -19.44 11.48 15.07
C TYR A 171 -18.03 11.60 14.53
N ILE A 172 -17.30 10.48 14.48
CA ILE A 172 -15.94 10.41 13.96
C ILE A 172 -15.93 10.73 12.46
N TYR A 173 -16.88 10.17 11.70
CA TYR A 173 -17.04 10.48 10.27
C TYR A 173 -17.30 11.97 10.02
N GLN A 174 -18.09 12.61 10.87
CA GLN A 174 -18.36 14.04 10.78
C GLN A 174 -17.18 14.91 11.19
N TRP A 175 -16.35 14.44 12.11
CA TRP A 175 -15.09 15.12 12.42
C TRP A 175 -14.17 15.15 11.19
N CYS A 176 -14.12 14.08 10.38
CA CYS A 176 -13.42 14.11 9.09
C CYS A 176 -13.94 15.23 8.18
N HIS A 177 -15.27 15.40 8.10
CA HIS A 177 -15.91 16.42 7.25
C HIS A 177 -15.67 17.85 7.71
N LEU A 178 -15.67 18.07 9.03
CA LEU A 178 -15.51 19.40 9.62
C LEU A 178 -14.04 19.83 9.70
N GLU A 179 -13.11 18.87 9.65
CA GLU A 179 -11.69 19.15 9.77
C GLU A 179 -11.10 19.67 8.45
N THR A 180 -10.40 20.79 8.54
CA THR A 180 -9.76 21.46 7.39
C THR A 180 -8.24 21.58 7.55
N THR A 181 -7.70 21.16 8.69
CA THR A 181 -6.26 21.15 8.99
C THR A 181 -5.65 19.77 8.75
N SER A 182 -4.32 19.66 8.90
CA SER A 182 -3.59 18.40 8.76
C SER A 182 -3.97 17.31 9.78
N VAL A 183 -4.77 17.64 10.80
CA VAL A 183 -5.36 16.67 11.74
C VAL A 183 -6.40 15.77 11.05
N HIS A 184 -6.88 16.17 9.86
CA HIS A 184 -7.83 15.39 9.06
C HIS A 184 -7.37 13.94 8.89
N GLN A 185 -6.08 13.71 8.63
CA GLN A 185 -5.51 12.38 8.47
C GLN A 185 -5.63 11.50 9.74
N SER A 186 -5.57 12.13 10.93
CA SER A 186 -5.74 11.42 12.21
C SER A 186 -7.20 11.03 12.44
N TYR A 187 -8.15 11.89 12.04
CA TYR A 187 -9.56 11.50 12.03
C TYR A 187 -9.86 10.41 11.00
N MET A 188 -9.29 10.50 9.79
CA MET A 188 -9.45 9.45 8.77
C MET A 188 -8.93 8.11 9.29
N SER A 189 -7.75 8.08 9.91
CA SER A 189 -7.17 6.86 10.50
C SER A 189 -8.07 6.28 11.58
N LEU A 190 -8.57 7.12 12.49
CA LEU A 190 -9.54 6.71 13.50
C LEU A 190 -10.81 6.16 12.87
N PHE A 191 -11.38 6.90 11.92
CA PHE A 191 -12.61 6.55 11.23
C PHE A 191 -12.53 5.18 10.57
N VAL A 192 -11.51 4.93 9.73
CA VAL A 192 -11.39 3.64 9.02
C VAL A 192 -11.09 2.47 9.96
N THR A 193 -10.41 2.73 11.08
CA THR A 193 -10.15 1.70 12.11
C THR A 193 -11.47 1.27 12.77
N VAL A 194 -12.26 2.24 13.24
CA VAL A 194 -13.57 1.97 13.84
C VAL A 194 -14.51 1.33 12.82
N LEU A 195 -14.54 1.84 11.58
CA LEU A 195 -15.39 1.30 10.51
C LEU A 195 -15.08 -0.17 10.23
N LYS A 196 -13.79 -0.53 10.09
CA LYS A 196 -13.37 -1.92 9.88
C LYS A 196 -13.87 -2.81 11.02
N ASN A 197 -13.66 -2.39 12.26
CA ASN A 197 -14.06 -3.19 13.41
C ASN A 197 -15.58 -3.33 13.53
N VAL A 198 -16.34 -2.30 13.17
CA VAL A 198 -17.81 -2.38 13.04
C VAL A 198 -18.22 -3.42 11.99
N ILE A 199 -17.54 -3.46 10.83
CA ILE A 199 -17.82 -4.45 9.79
C ILE A 199 -17.48 -5.86 10.27
N CYS A 200 -16.35 -6.05 10.95
CA CYS A 200 -16.01 -7.33 11.59
C CYS A 200 -17.07 -7.76 12.63
N GLN A 201 -17.60 -6.82 13.42
CA GLN A 201 -18.66 -7.08 14.39
C GLN A 201 -19.95 -7.54 13.72
N LEU A 202 -20.42 -6.80 12.71
CA LEU A 202 -21.63 -7.16 11.96
C LEU A 202 -21.48 -8.51 11.25
N SER A 203 -20.27 -8.82 10.79
CA SER A 203 -19.97 -10.11 10.15
C SER A 203 -19.99 -11.29 11.13
N SER A 204 -19.77 -11.02 12.42
CA SER A 204 -19.83 -12.03 13.48
C SER A 204 -21.26 -12.25 14.01
N ASP A 205 -22.19 -11.34 13.73
CA ASP A 205 -23.58 -11.34 14.21
C ASP A 205 -24.58 -11.79 13.11
N THR A 206 -24.24 -12.90 12.43
CA THR A 206 -24.90 -13.39 11.20
C THR A 206 -26.43 -13.48 11.23
N ASP A 207 -27.03 -13.78 12.39
CA ASP A 207 -28.48 -14.08 12.48
C ASP A 207 -29.33 -12.97 13.12
N SER A 208 -28.73 -11.93 13.70
CA SER A 208 -29.46 -10.94 14.53
C SER A 208 -29.38 -9.50 14.05
N ALA A 209 -28.46 -9.17 13.15
CA ALA A 209 -28.26 -7.79 12.73
C ALA A 209 -29.37 -7.33 11.74
N PRO A 210 -30.04 -6.19 11.99
CA PRO A 210 -31.01 -5.64 11.04
C PRO A 210 -30.31 -5.20 9.74
N GLU A 211 -31.00 -5.29 8.60
CA GLU A 211 -30.51 -4.91 7.26
C GLU A 211 -29.92 -3.49 7.21
N GLN A 212 -30.51 -2.55 7.94
CA GLN A 212 -30.07 -1.14 8.00
C GLN A 212 -29.06 -0.85 9.11
N SER A 213 -28.47 -1.85 9.77
CA SER A 213 -27.61 -1.63 10.92
C SER A 213 -26.41 -0.74 10.59
N LEU A 214 -25.74 -0.99 9.46
CA LEU A 214 -24.56 -0.22 9.03
C LEU A 214 -24.94 1.22 8.67
N THR A 215 -25.99 1.39 7.87
CA THR A 215 -26.51 2.72 7.50
C THR A 215 -26.96 3.52 8.74
N GLN A 216 -27.61 2.87 9.72
CA GLN A 216 -27.98 3.53 10.98
C GLN A 216 -26.74 3.97 11.78
N MET A 217 -25.67 3.16 11.83
CA MET A 217 -24.44 3.54 12.53
C MET A 217 -23.63 4.64 11.84
N LEU A 218 -23.76 4.76 10.51
CA LEU A 218 -23.08 5.77 9.70
C LEU A 218 -23.87 7.09 9.57
N CYS A 219 -25.20 7.05 9.71
CA CYS A 219 -26.08 8.17 9.33
C CYS A 219 -27.08 8.61 10.41
N ASP A 220 -27.22 7.89 11.53
CA ASP A 220 -28.23 8.20 12.55
C ASP A 220 -27.61 8.46 13.94
N ARG A 221 -27.57 9.74 14.34
CA ARG A 221 -27.02 10.18 15.64
C ARG A 221 -27.97 9.87 16.78
N ARG A 222 -28.22 8.60 17.04
CA ARG A 222 -29.15 8.21 18.11
C ARG A 222 -28.54 8.39 19.49
N GLU A 223 -27.24 8.14 19.64
CA GLU A 223 -26.58 8.23 20.94
C GLU A 223 -25.82 9.54 21.08
N PRO A 224 -25.99 10.31 22.16
CA PRO A 224 -25.18 11.50 22.40
C PRO A 224 -23.70 11.13 22.56
N LEU A 225 -22.79 12.07 22.34
CA LEU A 225 -21.35 11.85 22.58
C LEU A 225 -21.08 11.51 24.06
N LYS A 226 -21.92 12.04 24.97
CA LYS A 226 -21.87 11.84 26.41
C LYS A 226 -23.25 11.50 27.01
N PRO A 227 -23.31 10.62 28.03
CA PRO A 227 -22.21 9.82 28.56
C PRO A 227 -21.74 8.78 27.53
N PHE A 228 -20.46 8.43 27.56
CA PHE A 228 -19.98 7.26 26.85
C PHE A 228 -20.54 6.02 27.54
N ILE A 229 -21.09 5.08 26.80
CA ILE A 229 -21.61 3.84 27.36
C ILE A 229 -20.77 2.72 26.78
N TYR A 230 -20.01 2.07 27.65
CA TYR A 230 -19.16 0.97 27.25
C TYR A 230 -19.97 -0.16 26.57
N PRO A 231 -19.56 -0.63 25.36
CA PRO A 231 -20.28 -1.70 24.67
C PRO A 231 -20.22 -3.02 25.45
N LYS A 232 -21.35 -3.71 25.59
CA LYS A 232 -21.43 -5.00 26.31
C LYS A 232 -20.73 -6.15 25.59
N LYS A 233 -20.50 -6.02 24.28
CA LYS A 233 -19.89 -7.04 23.43
C LYS A 233 -18.74 -6.38 22.68
N LEU A 234 -17.51 -6.72 23.06
CA LEU A 234 -16.33 -6.43 22.26
C LEU A 234 -16.04 -7.64 21.35
N LEU A 235 -15.33 -7.40 20.24
CA LEU A 235 -14.72 -8.52 19.53
C LEU A 235 -13.56 -9.06 20.37
N GLY A 236 -13.54 -10.37 20.60
CA GLY A 236 -12.41 -11.01 21.27
C GLY A 236 -11.14 -10.84 20.45
N LEU A 237 -10.03 -10.48 21.10
CA LEU A 237 -8.71 -10.32 20.49
C LEU A 237 -8.22 -11.57 19.73
N ASP A 238 -8.73 -12.76 20.09
CA ASP A 238 -8.34 -14.04 19.51
C ASP A 238 -8.95 -14.34 18.12
N SER A 239 -9.82 -13.46 17.59
CA SER A 239 -10.58 -13.70 16.35
C SER A 239 -9.85 -13.31 15.05
N ALA A 240 -8.52 -13.18 15.08
CA ALA A 240 -7.69 -12.89 13.90
C ALA A 240 -7.70 -14.01 12.83
N SER A 241 -8.26 -15.19 13.13
CA SER A 241 -8.36 -16.30 12.18
C SER A 241 -9.71 -16.27 11.44
N SER A 242 -9.70 -15.75 10.21
CA SER A 242 -10.79 -15.82 9.23
C SER A 242 -12.11 -15.16 9.65
N VAL A 243 -12.16 -13.83 9.56
CA VAL A 243 -13.42 -13.06 9.65
C VAL A 243 -14.33 -13.47 8.48
N ALA A 244 -15.54 -13.93 8.80
CA ALA A 244 -16.56 -14.27 7.79
C ALA A 244 -16.92 -13.02 6.95
N PRO A 245 -17.36 -13.19 5.69
CA PRO A 245 -17.86 -12.07 4.90
C PRO A 245 -19.14 -11.49 5.51
N LEU A 246 -19.37 -10.19 5.28
CA LEU A 246 -20.56 -9.49 5.74
C LEU A 246 -21.85 -10.15 5.18
N PRO A 247 -22.88 -10.39 6.00
CA PRO A 247 -24.12 -11.02 5.58
C PRO A 247 -24.81 -10.35 4.38
N ASP A 248 -25.44 -11.17 3.53
CA ASP A 248 -26.01 -10.72 2.26
C ASP A 248 -27.21 -9.77 2.40
N HIS A 249 -27.85 -9.73 3.56
CA HIS A 249 -29.00 -8.86 3.81
C HIS A 249 -28.61 -7.46 4.30
N ILE A 250 -27.33 -7.16 4.54
CA ILE A 250 -26.92 -5.84 5.03
C ILE A 250 -26.73 -4.87 3.85
N ASP A 251 -27.39 -3.72 3.93
CA ASP A 251 -27.24 -2.62 2.96
C ASP A 251 -25.85 -1.98 3.06
N ILE A 252 -25.15 -1.91 1.91
CA ILE A 252 -23.79 -1.37 1.78
C ILE A 252 -23.75 -0.03 1.04
N THR A 253 -24.89 0.56 0.66
CA THR A 253 -24.92 1.82 -0.11
C THR A 253 -24.28 2.98 0.64
N ALA A 254 -24.53 3.10 1.94
CA ALA A 254 -23.87 4.10 2.78
C ALA A 254 -22.36 3.84 2.89
N LEU A 255 -21.95 2.56 2.91
CA LEU A 255 -20.54 2.19 2.98
C LEU A 255 -19.79 2.61 1.70
N GLU A 256 -20.38 2.37 0.53
CA GLU A 256 -19.80 2.76 -0.76
C GLU A 256 -19.50 4.27 -0.80
N GLN A 257 -20.48 5.11 -0.43
CA GLN A 257 -20.31 6.57 -0.38
C GLN A 257 -19.18 7.01 0.57
N VAL A 258 -19.05 6.32 1.70
CA VAL A 258 -18.02 6.62 2.70
C VAL A 258 -16.65 6.18 2.19
N VAL A 259 -16.53 5.00 1.57
CA VAL A 259 -15.26 4.55 0.99
C VAL A 259 -14.82 5.49 -0.14
N GLU A 260 -15.74 5.91 -1.02
CA GLU A 260 -15.45 6.91 -2.05
C GLU A 260 -14.98 8.24 -1.45
N TYR A 261 -15.63 8.70 -0.38
CA TYR A 261 -15.19 9.89 0.34
C TYR A 261 -13.76 9.73 0.86
N VAL A 262 -13.45 8.63 1.56
CA VAL A 262 -12.10 8.41 2.12
C VAL A 262 -11.05 8.35 1.01
N LEU A 263 -11.33 7.65 -0.09
CA LEU A 263 -10.44 7.55 -1.25
C LEU A 263 -10.17 8.90 -1.91
N LYS A 264 -11.15 9.81 -1.94
CA LYS A 264 -10.96 11.15 -2.47
C LYS A 264 -9.94 11.98 -1.68
N PHE A 265 -9.81 11.73 -0.37
CA PHE A 265 -8.96 12.52 0.52
C PHE A 265 -7.65 11.84 0.91
N VAL A 266 -7.45 10.57 0.55
CA VAL A 266 -6.25 9.82 0.95
C VAL A 266 -4.96 10.44 0.41
N ASP A 267 -5.01 11.06 -0.77
CA ASP A 267 -3.88 11.76 -1.40
C ASP A 267 -3.42 13.00 -0.61
N LEU A 268 -4.27 13.52 0.28
CA LEU A 268 -3.94 14.65 1.15
C LEU A 268 -3.29 14.21 2.48
N THR A 269 -3.18 12.91 2.72
CA THR A 269 -2.57 12.35 3.94
C THR A 269 -1.07 12.18 3.78
N ALA A 270 -0.33 12.14 4.91
CA ALA A 270 1.07 11.76 4.85
C ALA A 270 1.19 10.30 4.37
N PRO A 271 2.22 9.92 3.60
CA PRO A 271 2.32 8.59 3.00
C PRO A 271 2.13 7.42 3.99
N PRO A 272 2.71 7.41 5.21
CA PRO A 272 2.47 6.33 6.17
C PRO A 272 1.01 6.21 6.59
N THR A 273 0.34 7.35 6.77
CA THR A 273 -1.09 7.41 7.10
C THR A 273 -1.93 6.92 5.93
N GLY A 274 -1.59 7.33 4.70
CA GLY A 274 -2.25 6.87 3.49
C GLY A 274 -2.18 5.35 3.34
N VAL A 275 -1.00 4.75 3.57
CA VAL A 275 -0.82 3.29 3.54
C VAL A 275 -1.69 2.60 4.59
N TYR A 276 -1.67 3.13 5.82
CA TYR A 276 -2.53 2.59 6.88
C TYR A 276 -4.00 2.63 6.49
N VAL A 277 -4.49 3.80 6.04
CA VAL A 277 -5.90 4.00 5.64
C VAL A 277 -6.28 3.05 4.51
N MET A 278 -5.45 2.94 3.48
CA MET A 278 -5.72 2.10 2.31
C MET A 278 -5.72 0.63 2.65
N ARG A 279 -4.84 0.17 3.54
CA ARG A 279 -4.86 -1.21 4.04
C ARG A 279 -6.13 -1.52 4.83
N GLN A 280 -6.61 -0.59 5.68
CA GLN A 280 -7.88 -0.80 6.37
C GLN A 280 -9.05 -0.81 5.38
N LEU A 281 -9.07 0.07 4.38
CA LEU A 281 -10.08 0.05 3.32
C LEU A 281 -10.06 -1.23 2.48
N ALA A 282 -8.88 -1.75 2.13
CA ALA A 282 -8.74 -3.02 1.41
C ALA A 282 -9.33 -4.18 2.23
N SER A 283 -9.02 -4.22 3.53
CA SER A 283 -9.63 -5.16 4.46
C SER A 283 -11.16 -5.02 4.50
N ILE A 284 -11.68 -3.80 4.53
CA ILE A 284 -13.14 -3.53 4.49
C ILE A 284 -13.76 -4.04 3.20
N VAL A 285 -13.16 -3.75 2.04
CA VAL A 285 -13.66 -4.18 0.73
C VAL A 285 -13.61 -5.71 0.62
N SER A 286 -12.54 -6.35 1.09
CA SER A 286 -12.41 -7.82 1.08
C SER A 286 -13.44 -8.54 1.98
N GLN A 287 -13.91 -7.88 3.03
CA GLN A 287 -14.90 -8.42 3.98
C GLN A 287 -16.34 -8.07 3.59
N THR A 288 -16.52 -7.20 2.60
CA THR A 288 -17.84 -6.74 2.16
C THR A 288 -18.07 -7.16 0.72
N ARG A 289 -19.21 -6.75 0.15
CA ARG A 289 -19.56 -7.01 -1.25
C ARG A 289 -19.26 -5.82 -2.15
N LEU A 290 -18.41 -4.90 -1.67
CA LEU A 290 -17.95 -3.77 -2.48
C LEU A 290 -17.06 -4.28 -3.60
N SER A 291 -17.23 -3.71 -4.79
CA SER A 291 -16.36 -4.02 -5.91
C SER A 291 -14.96 -3.46 -5.66
N PRO A 292 -13.88 -4.26 -5.79
CA PRO A 292 -12.51 -3.77 -5.75
C PRO A 292 -12.21 -2.67 -6.77
N SER A 293 -13.04 -2.55 -7.83
CA SER A 293 -12.96 -1.47 -8.81
C SER A 293 -13.08 -0.07 -8.20
N ILE A 294 -13.58 0.08 -6.97
CA ILE A 294 -13.60 1.36 -6.25
C ILE A 294 -12.19 1.96 -6.09
N PHE A 295 -11.15 1.12 -6.02
CA PHE A 295 -9.75 1.55 -5.97
C PHE A 295 -9.15 1.91 -7.33
N HIS A 296 -9.86 1.65 -8.44
CA HIS A 296 -9.34 1.78 -9.80
C HIS A 296 -8.79 3.19 -10.06
N GLN A 297 -9.52 4.23 -9.66
CA GLN A 297 -9.08 5.61 -9.87
C GLN A 297 -7.78 5.90 -9.10
N PHE A 298 -7.72 5.51 -7.83
CA PHE A 298 -6.55 5.70 -6.97
C PHE A 298 -5.33 4.95 -7.54
N MET A 299 -5.50 3.66 -7.87
CA MET A 299 -4.42 2.84 -8.42
C MET A 299 -3.93 3.37 -9.77
N SER A 300 -4.85 3.76 -10.65
CA SER A 300 -4.52 4.34 -11.95
C SER A 300 -3.68 5.62 -11.83
N GLN A 301 -3.92 6.44 -10.80
CA GLN A 301 -3.17 7.65 -10.51
C GLN A 301 -1.78 7.35 -9.92
N HIS A 302 -1.69 6.39 -9.00
CA HIS A 302 -0.47 6.15 -8.21
C HIS A 302 0.42 5.04 -8.71
N ILE A 303 -0.04 4.16 -9.60
CA ILE A 303 0.79 3.10 -10.17
C ILE A 303 2.04 3.69 -10.82
N THR A 304 1.90 4.83 -11.51
CA THR A 304 3.02 5.51 -12.18
C THR A 304 3.74 6.53 -11.30
N SER A 305 3.38 6.62 -10.02
CA SER A 305 4.00 7.54 -9.08
C SER A 305 5.48 7.20 -8.87
N MET A 306 6.29 8.23 -8.70
CA MET A 306 7.69 8.09 -8.28
C MET A 306 7.82 8.01 -6.75
N ASP A 307 6.71 8.21 -6.01
CA ASP A 307 6.68 7.95 -4.57
C ASP A 307 6.62 6.44 -4.32
N ILE A 308 7.74 5.91 -3.84
CA ILE A 308 7.92 4.48 -3.54
C ILE A 308 6.84 3.97 -2.57
N THR A 309 6.38 4.80 -1.64
CA THR A 309 5.36 4.44 -0.65
C THR A 309 4.02 4.21 -1.33
N MET A 310 3.62 5.12 -2.22
CA MET A 310 2.37 5.01 -2.99
C MET A 310 2.43 3.85 -3.97
N LEU A 311 3.57 3.67 -4.64
CA LEU A 311 3.78 2.51 -5.51
C LEU A 311 3.63 1.20 -4.74
N HIS A 312 4.34 1.05 -3.61
CA HIS A 312 4.28 -0.15 -2.78
C HIS A 312 2.86 -0.42 -2.24
N MET A 313 2.13 0.64 -1.91
CA MET A 313 0.73 0.53 -1.53
C MET A 313 -0.13 0.01 -2.69
N THR A 314 0.02 0.54 -3.91
CA THR A 314 -0.73 0.04 -5.07
C THR A 314 -0.42 -1.42 -5.39
N THR A 315 0.83 -1.86 -5.19
CA THR A 315 1.19 -3.28 -5.35
C THR A 315 0.59 -4.15 -4.25
N GLN A 316 0.58 -3.69 -2.99
CA GLN A 316 -0.04 -4.42 -1.90
C GLN A 316 -1.57 -4.54 -2.09
N LEU A 317 -2.23 -3.47 -2.55
CA LEU A 317 -3.66 -3.49 -2.86
C LEU A 317 -4.00 -4.53 -3.93
N GLN A 318 -3.10 -4.80 -4.87
CA GLN A 318 -3.31 -5.83 -5.89
C GLN A 318 -3.15 -7.23 -5.35
N GLU A 319 -2.13 -7.44 -4.53
CA GLU A 319 -1.94 -8.73 -3.86
C GLU A 319 -3.16 -9.07 -2.98
N GLU A 320 -3.74 -8.07 -2.31
CA GLU A 320 -4.93 -8.24 -1.47
C GLU A 320 -6.24 -8.32 -2.28
N LEU A 321 -6.32 -7.65 -3.44
CA LEU A 321 -7.54 -7.54 -4.25
C LEU A 321 -7.30 -7.94 -5.71
N GLN A 322 -7.42 -9.23 -6.01
CA GLN A 322 -7.17 -9.80 -7.34
C GLN A 322 -7.91 -9.08 -8.49
N ASP A 323 -9.16 -8.67 -8.26
CA ASP A 323 -9.99 -7.99 -9.29
C ASP A 323 -9.55 -6.54 -9.55
N ALA A 324 -8.67 -5.97 -8.71
CA ALA A 324 -8.15 -4.63 -8.90
C ALA A 324 -7.05 -4.57 -9.99
N CYS A 325 -6.58 -5.71 -10.50
CA CYS A 325 -5.61 -5.79 -11.60
C CYS A 325 -6.11 -5.13 -12.90
N ASP A 326 -7.42 -5.14 -13.14
CA ASP A 326 -8.03 -4.49 -14.31
C ASP A 326 -7.69 -2.99 -14.36
N ALA A 327 -7.45 -2.35 -13.21
CA ALA A 327 -7.07 -0.95 -13.13
C ALA A 327 -5.69 -0.62 -13.70
N LEU A 328 -4.82 -1.63 -13.84
CA LEU A 328 -3.51 -1.44 -14.46
C LEU A 328 -3.52 -1.62 -15.96
N GLN A 329 -4.60 -2.16 -16.51
CA GLN A 329 -4.68 -2.36 -17.94
C GLN A 329 -4.59 -1.00 -18.63
N PRO A 330 -3.60 -0.80 -19.53
CA PRO A 330 -3.45 0.47 -20.20
C PRO A 330 -4.71 0.78 -21.00
N GLN A 331 -5.14 2.03 -20.98
CA GLN A 331 -6.31 2.48 -21.72
C GLN A 331 -5.91 2.98 -23.10
N ALA A 332 -6.80 2.88 -24.08
CA ALA A 332 -6.53 3.36 -25.44
C ALA A 332 -6.23 4.87 -25.52
N ILE A 333 -6.70 5.65 -24.54
CA ILE A 333 -6.53 7.12 -24.45
C ILE A 333 -5.17 7.47 -23.85
N ASP A 334 -4.50 6.55 -23.15
CA ASP A 334 -3.23 6.79 -22.49
C ASP A 334 -2.14 7.23 -23.49
N SER A 335 -1.23 8.08 -22.99
CA SER A 335 -0.02 8.44 -23.73
C SER A 335 0.87 7.20 -23.91
N LEU A 336 1.66 7.17 -24.99
CA LEU A 336 2.50 6.01 -25.30
C LEU A 336 3.46 5.67 -24.16
N SER A 337 4.04 6.69 -23.50
CA SER A 337 4.92 6.50 -22.35
C SER A 337 4.20 5.89 -21.15
N LEU A 338 2.96 6.34 -20.89
CA LEU A 338 2.15 5.82 -19.78
C LEU A 338 1.75 4.36 -20.02
N GLN A 339 1.39 4.00 -21.26
CA GLN A 339 1.09 2.61 -21.62
C GLN A 339 2.29 1.68 -21.38
N VAL A 340 3.49 2.09 -21.83
CA VAL A 340 4.72 1.31 -21.60
C VAL A 340 5.03 1.20 -20.11
N GLN A 341 4.89 2.28 -19.35
CA GLN A 341 5.14 2.27 -17.90
C GLN A 341 4.18 1.33 -17.17
N ARG A 342 2.87 1.43 -17.43
CA ARG A 342 1.85 0.54 -16.84
C ARG A 342 2.09 -0.92 -17.17
N LEU A 343 2.39 -1.24 -18.42
CA LEU A 343 2.67 -2.61 -18.85
C LEU A 343 3.92 -3.17 -18.19
N THR A 344 4.98 -2.36 -18.07
CA THR A 344 6.23 -2.77 -17.39
C THR A 344 5.97 -3.03 -15.90
N GLN A 345 5.20 -2.18 -15.24
CA GLN A 345 4.84 -2.35 -13.84
C GLN A 345 3.95 -3.58 -13.63
N LEU A 346 2.96 -3.79 -14.50
CA LEU A 346 2.10 -4.98 -14.48
C LEU A 346 2.94 -6.27 -14.58
N SER A 347 3.97 -6.28 -15.42
CA SER A 347 4.91 -7.41 -15.50
C SER A 347 5.69 -7.62 -14.21
N LEU A 348 6.20 -6.56 -13.58
CA LEU A 348 6.92 -6.67 -12.31
C LEU A 348 6.02 -7.23 -11.19
N ILE A 349 4.76 -6.80 -11.13
CA ILE A 349 3.80 -7.24 -10.12
C ILE A 349 3.40 -8.71 -10.33
N LEU A 350 3.16 -9.10 -11.59
CA LEU A 350 2.78 -10.47 -11.90
C LEU A 350 3.94 -11.46 -11.70
N ASP A 351 5.20 -11.00 -11.74
CA ASP A 351 6.38 -11.82 -11.48
C ASP A 351 6.50 -12.20 -9.99
N SER A 352 6.13 -11.29 -9.08
CA SER A 352 6.15 -11.55 -7.64
C SER A 352 4.96 -12.38 -7.15
N SER A 353 3.86 -12.39 -7.90
CA SER A 353 2.63 -13.08 -7.51
C SER A 353 2.68 -14.59 -7.81
N LEU A 354 2.20 -15.43 -6.87
CA LEU A 354 2.03 -16.89 -7.01
C LEU A 354 0.94 -17.31 -8.04
N MET A 355 0.58 -16.41 -8.96
CA MET A 355 -0.47 -16.66 -9.94
C MET A 355 -0.10 -17.82 -10.86
N ALA A 356 -1.11 -18.62 -11.25
CA ALA A 356 -0.93 -19.67 -12.25
C ALA A 356 -0.40 -19.05 -13.55
N THR A 357 0.60 -19.69 -14.16
CA THR A 357 1.36 -19.20 -15.34
C THR A 357 0.46 -18.71 -16.47
N ASP A 358 -0.68 -19.35 -16.65
CA ASP A 358 -1.57 -19.17 -17.79
C ASP A 358 -2.37 -17.86 -17.64
N GLN A 359 -2.80 -17.51 -16.43
CA GLN A 359 -3.53 -16.26 -16.16
C GLN A 359 -2.64 -15.03 -16.36
N CYS A 360 -1.38 -15.10 -15.93
CA CYS A 360 -0.42 -14.02 -16.15
C CYS A 360 -0.21 -13.75 -17.64
N CYS A 361 -0.08 -14.80 -18.45
CA CYS A 361 0.07 -14.66 -19.89
C CYS A 361 -1.12 -13.92 -20.52
N HIS A 362 -2.35 -14.31 -20.16
CA HIS A 362 -3.55 -13.66 -20.64
C HIS A 362 -3.62 -12.17 -20.25
N LEU A 363 -3.41 -11.85 -18.98
CA LEU A 363 -3.47 -10.45 -18.50
C LEU A 363 -2.42 -9.55 -19.17
N LEU A 364 -1.20 -10.04 -19.33
CA LEU A 364 -0.11 -9.30 -19.97
C LEU A 364 -0.40 -9.07 -21.47
N MET A 365 -0.83 -10.11 -22.18
CA MET A 365 -1.10 -10.01 -23.61
C MET A 365 -2.35 -9.18 -23.93
N ASP A 366 -3.39 -9.29 -23.10
CA ASP A 366 -4.60 -8.46 -23.22
C ASP A 366 -4.28 -6.99 -22.96
N GLY A 367 -3.42 -6.69 -21.98
CA GLY A 367 -2.94 -5.34 -21.72
C GLY A 367 -2.16 -4.73 -22.87
N MET A 368 -1.50 -5.54 -23.70
CA MET A 368 -0.84 -5.04 -24.88
C MET A 368 -1.79 -4.69 -26.04
N SER A 369 -3.06 -5.09 -25.98
CA SER A 369 -4.05 -4.90 -27.05
C SER A 369 -4.16 -3.45 -27.57
N PRO A 370 -4.18 -2.41 -26.70
CA PRO A 370 -4.20 -1.02 -27.15
C PRO A 370 -2.97 -0.64 -27.98
N LEU A 371 -1.76 -1.06 -27.57
CA LEU A 371 -0.51 -0.83 -28.32
C LEU A 371 -0.51 -1.58 -29.64
N LEU A 372 -0.90 -2.86 -29.64
CA LEU A 372 -1.01 -3.68 -30.84
C LEU A 372 -1.99 -3.07 -31.85
N SER A 373 -3.14 -2.58 -31.39
CA SER A 373 -4.13 -1.91 -32.23
C SER A 373 -3.58 -0.64 -32.88
N ARG A 374 -2.71 0.11 -32.19
CA ARG A 374 -2.09 1.32 -32.73
C ARG A 374 -1.07 0.94 -33.81
N VAL A 375 -0.21 -0.04 -33.54
CA VAL A 375 0.79 -0.51 -34.52
C VAL A 375 0.11 -1.04 -35.80
N ARG A 376 -0.94 -1.85 -35.66
CA ARG A 376 -1.71 -2.38 -36.80
C ARG A 376 -2.42 -1.30 -37.63
N ARG A 377 -2.77 -0.16 -37.03
CA ARG A 377 -3.33 1.00 -37.74
C ARG A 377 -2.28 1.82 -38.51
N GLY A 378 -1.04 1.35 -38.59
CA GLY A 378 0.03 2.02 -39.33
C GLY A 378 0.62 3.22 -38.59
N THR A 379 0.48 3.28 -37.26
CA THR A 379 1.09 4.37 -36.48
C THR A 379 2.61 4.22 -36.43
N CYS A 380 3.28 5.38 -36.40
CA CYS A 380 4.72 5.63 -36.47
C CYS A 380 5.65 4.64 -35.74
N GLY A 381 6.92 4.58 -36.20
CA GLY A 381 7.97 3.71 -35.64
C GLY A 381 8.24 3.88 -34.14
N THR A 382 7.84 4.99 -33.52
CA THR A 382 7.92 5.15 -32.05
C THR A 382 6.95 4.23 -31.31
N THR A 383 5.75 3.99 -31.85
CA THR A 383 4.76 3.06 -31.26
C THR A 383 5.24 1.62 -31.38
N ALA A 384 5.80 1.26 -32.54
CA ALA A 384 6.44 -0.04 -32.74
C ALA A 384 7.61 -0.26 -31.77
N ALA A 385 8.49 0.74 -31.63
CA ALA A 385 9.61 0.66 -30.68
C ALA A 385 9.12 0.51 -29.24
N ALA A 386 8.07 1.23 -28.84
CA ALA A 386 7.46 1.10 -27.52
C ALA A 386 6.88 -0.31 -27.28
N LEU A 387 6.16 -0.86 -28.26
CA LEU A 387 5.63 -2.22 -28.21
C LEU A 387 6.76 -3.25 -28.04
N TYR A 388 7.82 -3.16 -28.85
CA TYR A 388 8.95 -4.08 -28.74
C TYR A 388 9.70 -3.95 -27.41
N ARG A 389 9.80 -2.74 -26.83
CA ARG A 389 10.35 -2.58 -25.47
C ARG A 389 9.54 -3.32 -24.42
N VAL A 390 8.21 -3.30 -24.52
CA VAL A 390 7.34 -4.07 -23.61
C VAL A 390 7.54 -5.58 -23.82
N LEU A 391 7.60 -6.04 -25.07
CA LEU A 391 7.87 -7.46 -25.38
C LEU A 391 9.22 -7.94 -24.81
N VAL A 392 10.26 -7.11 -24.91
CA VAL A 392 11.56 -7.41 -24.28
C VAL A 392 11.38 -7.52 -22.77
N ALA A 393 10.74 -6.53 -22.13
CA ALA A 393 10.54 -6.54 -20.69
C ALA A 393 9.80 -7.82 -20.24
N TYR A 394 8.72 -8.19 -20.93
CA TYR A 394 7.94 -9.39 -20.64
C TYR A 394 8.77 -10.66 -20.79
N TYR A 395 9.52 -10.77 -21.88
CA TYR A 395 10.41 -11.90 -22.11
C TYR A 395 11.50 -12.01 -21.03
N THR A 396 12.07 -10.87 -20.62
CA THR A 396 13.14 -10.84 -19.62
C THR A 396 12.68 -11.20 -18.22
N MET A 397 11.51 -10.71 -17.81
CA MET A 397 10.99 -10.96 -16.46
C MET A 397 10.44 -12.39 -16.37
N HIS A 398 9.65 -12.81 -17.35
CA HIS A 398 8.91 -14.08 -17.29
C HIS A 398 9.54 -15.18 -18.15
N ARG A 399 10.87 -15.34 -18.05
CA ARG A 399 11.63 -16.27 -18.89
C ARG A 399 11.21 -17.73 -18.74
N ASP A 400 10.64 -18.09 -17.59
CA ASP A 400 10.27 -19.47 -17.27
C ASP A 400 8.82 -19.79 -17.72
N ASN A 401 8.08 -18.80 -18.23
CA ASN A 401 6.71 -18.96 -18.72
C ASN A 401 6.69 -19.27 -20.22
N ALA A 402 6.64 -20.57 -20.55
CA ALA A 402 6.63 -21.05 -21.94
C ALA A 402 5.41 -20.60 -22.76
N GLU A 403 4.26 -20.37 -22.11
CA GLU A 403 3.04 -19.90 -22.79
C GLU A 403 3.19 -18.45 -23.23
N LEU A 404 3.66 -17.58 -22.33
CA LEU A 404 3.93 -16.19 -22.64
C LEU A 404 5.00 -16.06 -23.73
N GLN A 405 6.06 -16.87 -23.68
CA GLN A 405 7.05 -16.92 -24.76
C GLN A 405 6.40 -17.27 -26.12
N SER A 406 5.53 -18.29 -26.14
CA SER A 406 4.80 -18.67 -27.35
C SER A 406 3.86 -17.57 -27.84
N ALA A 407 3.22 -16.83 -26.92
CA ALA A 407 2.34 -15.72 -27.24
C ALA A 407 3.11 -14.51 -27.79
N ILE A 408 4.28 -14.20 -27.22
CA ILE A 408 5.22 -13.18 -27.71
C ILE A 408 5.67 -13.53 -29.13
N GLU A 409 6.16 -14.76 -29.34
CA GLU A 409 6.61 -15.26 -30.64
C GLU A 409 5.52 -15.13 -31.70
N LYS A 410 4.33 -15.68 -31.42
CA LYS A 410 3.17 -15.62 -32.32
C LYS A 410 2.81 -14.17 -32.64
N THR A 411 2.78 -13.31 -31.63
CA THR A 411 2.46 -11.88 -31.78
C THR A 411 3.48 -11.19 -32.68
N THR A 412 4.77 -11.42 -32.50
CA THR A 412 5.83 -10.85 -33.34
C THR A 412 5.74 -11.33 -34.78
N VAL A 413 5.50 -12.62 -35.01
CA VAL A 413 5.31 -13.18 -36.36
C VAL A 413 4.06 -12.59 -37.04
N ASP A 414 2.95 -12.47 -36.32
CA ASP A 414 1.71 -11.91 -36.85
C ASP A 414 1.85 -10.41 -37.19
N LEU A 415 2.56 -9.64 -36.36
CA LEU A 415 2.86 -8.24 -36.65
C LEU A 415 3.69 -8.07 -37.91
N GLN A 416 4.70 -8.92 -38.07
CA GLN A 416 5.57 -8.92 -39.24
C GLN A 416 4.78 -9.20 -40.53
N LYS A 417 3.95 -10.26 -40.53
CA LYS A 417 3.07 -10.60 -41.66
C LYS A 417 2.10 -9.47 -42.02
N THR A 418 1.61 -8.75 -41.02
CA THR A 418 0.61 -7.68 -41.20
C THR A 418 1.27 -6.38 -41.67
N CYS A 419 2.52 -6.11 -41.29
CA CYS A 419 3.18 -4.84 -41.55
C CYS A 419 4.70 -5.02 -41.79
N ALA A 420 5.08 -5.22 -43.06
CA ALA A 420 6.48 -5.37 -43.47
C ALA A 420 7.38 -4.18 -43.08
N ALA A 421 6.81 -2.99 -42.90
CA ALA A 421 7.53 -1.80 -42.44
C ALA A 421 8.11 -1.93 -41.02
N LEU A 422 7.63 -2.90 -40.23
CA LEU A 422 8.13 -3.17 -38.88
C LEU A 422 9.42 -4.00 -38.86
N SER A 423 9.82 -4.56 -40.00
CA SER A 423 10.98 -5.46 -40.13
C SER A 423 12.26 -4.94 -39.47
N ARG A 424 12.53 -3.63 -39.56
CA ARG A 424 13.67 -2.98 -38.88
C ARG A 424 13.58 -3.09 -37.36
N HIS A 425 12.41 -2.74 -36.80
CA HIS A 425 12.17 -2.83 -35.36
C HIS A 425 12.15 -4.28 -34.87
N THR A 426 11.62 -5.22 -35.68
CA THR A 426 11.66 -6.65 -35.38
C THR A 426 13.10 -7.15 -35.30
N LEU A 427 13.96 -6.73 -36.23
CA LEU A 427 15.38 -7.10 -36.20
C LEU A 427 16.10 -6.52 -34.97
N ASP A 428 15.88 -5.24 -34.64
CA ASP A 428 16.46 -4.63 -33.44
C ASP A 428 16.03 -5.36 -32.16
N PHE A 429 14.75 -5.77 -32.09
CA PHE A 429 14.20 -6.60 -31.02
C PHE A 429 14.93 -7.93 -30.90
N LEU A 430 15.07 -8.66 -32.01
CA LEU A 430 15.73 -9.97 -32.02
C LEU A 430 17.21 -9.86 -31.65
N GLN A 431 17.90 -8.82 -32.11
CA GLN A 431 19.29 -8.55 -31.74
C GLN A 431 19.44 -8.32 -30.24
N HIS A 432 18.50 -7.58 -29.64
CA HIS A 432 18.50 -7.36 -28.20
C HIS A 432 18.26 -8.65 -27.40
N LEU A 433 17.31 -9.48 -27.84
CA LEU A 433 17.05 -10.79 -27.23
C LEU A 433 18.26 -11.74 -27.33
N ASP A 434 18.89 -11.83 -28.50
CA ASP A 434 20.08 -12.66 -28.72
C ASP A 434 21.25 -12.20 -27.84
N GLN A 435 21.47 -10.89 -27.72
CA GLN A 435 22.48 -10.33 -26.81
C GLN A 435 22.22 -10.69 -25.35
N GLN A 436 20.97 -10.56 -24.89
CA GLN A 436 20.60 -10.89 -23.51
C GLN A 436 20.71 -12.40 -23.23
N GLN A 437 20.27 -13.26 -24.15
CA GLN A 437 20.43 -14.71 -24.04
C GLN A 437 21.92 -15.08 -23.92
N LYS A 438 22.80 -14.49 -24.77
CA LYS A 438 24.25 -14.69 -24.70
C LYS A 438 24.84 -14.25 -23.36
N GLN A 439 24.42 -13.10 -22.83
CA GLN A 439 24.87 -12.62 -21.52
C GLN A 439 24.46 -13.57 -20.38
N LEU A 440 23.23 -14.07 -20.39
CA LEU A 440 22.76 -14.98 -19.35
C LEU A 440 23.38 -16.39 -19.46
N GLN A 441 23.66 -16.87 -20.67
CA GLN A 441 24.44 -18.10 -20.89
C GLN A 441 25.85 -17.99 -20.31
N GLN A 442 26.51 -16.83 -20.47
CA GLN A 442 27.83 -16.58 -19.87
C GLN A 442 27.79 -16.61 -18.34
N GLN A 443 26.65 -16.25 -17.74
CA GLN A 443 26.46 -16.29 -16.28
C GLN A 443 26.09 -17.69 -15.75
N GLN A 444 26.04 -18.72 -16.60
CA GLN A 444 25.67 -20.11 -16.25
C GLN A 444 24.26 -20.26 -15.63
N GLN A 445 23.37 -19.30 -15.86
CA GLN A 445 22.04 -19.27 -15.23
C GLN A 445 20.91 -19.83 -16.11
N LEU A 446 21.18 -20.43 -17.27
CA LEU A 446 20.13 -20.86 -18.20
C LEU A 446 19.99 -22.38 -18.34
N SER A 447 18.76 -22.83 -18.14
CA SER A 447 18.17 -23.98 -18.83
C SER A 447 17.93 -23.64 -20.31
N PRO A 448 17.96 -24.63 -21.22
CA PRO A 448 17.66 -24.41 -22.64
C PRO A 448 16.16 -24.16 -22.84
N GLY A 449 15.73 -22.90 -22.67
CA GLY A 449 14.39 -22.44 -23.02
C GLY A 449 14.14 -22.46 -24.54
N ARG A 450 12.88 -22.27 -24.96
CA ARG A 450 12.53 -22.14 -26.38
C ARG A 450 13.22 -20.92 -26.98
N ASP A 451 13.86 -21.12 -28.13
CA ASP A 451 14.58 -20.06 -28.81
C ASP A 451 13.63 -19.24 -29.70
N ILE A 452 12.97 -18.24 -29.09
CA ILE A 452 12.10 -17.29 -29.80
C ILE A 452 12.84 -16.64 -30.97
N VAL A 453 14.14 -16.37 -30.81
CA VAL A 453 14.95 -15.72 -31.83
C VAL A 453 14.99 -16.56 -33.10
N VAL A 454 15.23 -17.87 -32.97
CA VAL A 454 15.25 -18.81 -34.10
C VAL A 454 13.90 -18.87 -34.81
N SER A 455 12.80 -18.98 -34.07
CA SER A 455 11.47 -19.12 -34.69
C SER A 455 11.05 -17.86 -35.45
N VAL A 456 11.22 -16.68 -34.85
CA VAL A 456 10.88 -15.40 -35.49
C VAL A 456 11.81 -15.13 -36.68
N LEU A 457 13.12 -15.44 -36.58
CA LEU A 457 14.05 -15.32 -37.71
C LEU A 457 13.68 -16.25 -38.86
N SER A 458 13.30 -17.49 -38.58
CA SER A 458 12.84 -18.44 -39.60
C SER A 458 11.61 -17.92 -40.36
N ALA A 459 10.64 -17.34 -39.64
CA ALA A 459 9.48 -16.70 -40.23
C ALA A 459 9.86 -15.49 -41.11
N LEU A 460 10.76 -14.63 -40.64
CA LEU A 460 11.28 -13.47 -41.39
C LEU A 460 11.99 -13.90 -42.67
N VAL A 461 12.88 -14.89 -42.60
CA VAL A 461 13.61 -15.41 -43.76
C VAL A 461 12.64 -15.98 -44.80
N THR A 462 11.61 -16.70 -44.35
CA THR A 462 10.55 -17.25 -45.22
C THR A 462 9.75 -16.15 -45.91
N GLU A 463 9.43 -15.07 -45.20
CA GLU A 463 8.74 -13.91 -45.77
C GLU A 463 9.62 -13.15 -46.77
N ILE A 464 10.91 -12.97 -46.46
CA ILE A 464 11.89 -12.41 -47.39
C ILE A 464 11.89 -13.23 -48.67
N LEU A 465 12.01 -14.57 -48.59
CA LEU A 465 11.95 -15.46 -49.74
C LEU A 465 10.73 -15.20 -50.62
N GLY A 466 9.54 -15.06 -50.01
CA GLY A 466 8.29 -14.78 -50.72
C GLY A 466 8.27 -13.43 -51.42
N THR A 467 8.93 -12.41 -50.85
CA THR A 467 8.83 -11.02 -51.29
C THR A 467 9.95 -10.57 -52.22
N VAL A 468 11.11 -11.26 -52.27
CA VAL A 468 12.34 -10.82 -53.01
C VAL A 468 12.07 -10.29 -54.44
N HIS A 469 11.09 -10.83 -55.16
CA HIS A 469 10.79 -10.46 -56.54
C HIS A 469 10.12 -9.07 -56.69
N GLN A 470 9.52 -8.54 -55.62
CA GLN A 470 8.77 -7.28 -55.62
C GLN A 470 9.54 -6.12 -54.99
N MET A 471 10.79 -6.33 -54.58
CA MET A 471 11.44 -5.43 -53.63
C MET A 471 12.24 -4.31 -54.29
N ALA A 472 12.10 -3.12 -53.72
CA ALA A 472 13.00 -2.02 -53.97
C ALA A 472 14.36 -2.30 -53.29
N LEU A 473 15.45 -1.93 -53.95
CA LEU A 473 16.83 -2.00 -53.42
C LEU A 473 17.01 -1.29 -52.06
N GLN A 474 16.08 -0.41 -51.70
CA GLN A 474 16.15 0.43 -50.51
C GLN A 474 16.17 -0.35 -49.18
N ASP A 475 15.71 -1.61 -49.16
CA ASP A 475 15.72 -2.45 -47.95
C ASP A 475 16.76 -3.60 -47.99
N LEU A 476 17.59 -3.69 -49.03
CA LEU A 476 18.56 -4.78 -49.19
C LEU A 476 19.51 -4.91 -47.99
N SER A 477 20.00 -3.77 -47.47
CA SER A 477 20.89 -3.75 -46.29
C SER A 477 20.23 -4.38 -45.06
N HIS A 478 18.94 -4.13 -44.85
CA HIS A 478 18.20 -4.70 -43.73
C HIS A 478 18.02 -6.22 -43.89
N GLN A 479 17.64 -6.67 -45.10
CA GLN A 479 17.47 -8.10 -45.37
C GLN A 479 18.76 -8.88 -45.21
N LEU A 480 19.89 -8.33 -45.66
CA LEU A 480 21.19 -8.96 -45.48
C LEU A 480 21.53 -9.10 -43.99
N ARG A 481 21.16 -8.13 -43.15
CA ARG A 481 21.32 -8.26 -41.69
C ARG A 481 20.42 -9.35 -41.09
N VAL A 482 19.20 -9.52 -41.60
CA VAL A 482 18.32 -10.64 -41.18
C VAL A 482 18.96 -11.98 -41.55
N VAL A 483 19.49 -12.10 -42.77
CA VAL A 483 20.17 -13.32 -43.26
C VAL A 483 21.45 -13.59 -42.48
N GLU A 484 22.25 -12.56 -42.19
CA GLU A 484 23.45 -12.64 -41.35
C GLU A 484 23.10 -13.15 -39.95
N MET A 485 22.09 -12.55 -39.32
CA MET A 485 21.62 -12.97 -38.01
C MET A 485 21.10 -14.41 -38.04
N ALA A 486 20.32 -14.79 -39.05
CA ALA A 486 19.84 -16.16 -39.23
C ALA A 486 20.99 -17.16 -39.42
N ALA A 487 22.03 -16.79 -40.18
CA ALA A 487 23.21 -17.63 -40.39
C ALA A 487 24.05 -17.84 -39.13
N SER A 488 23.97 -16.90 -38.17
CA SER A 488 24.62 -17.05 -36.86
C SER A 488 23.93 -18.06 -35.95
N GLN A 489 22.69 -18.46 -36.28
CA GLN A 489 21.91 -19.41 -35.51
C GLN A 489 22.05 -20.82 -36.09
N SER A 490 22.64 -21.73 -35.32
CA SER A 490 22.91 -23.12 -35.74
C SER A 490 21.65 -23.94 -36.07
N GLN A 491 20.48 -23.49 -35.60
CA GLN A 491 19.20 -24.19 -35.75
C GLN A 491 18.48 -23.87 -37.07
N ILE A 492 18.91 -22.83 -37.80
CA ILE A 492 18.29 -22.44 -39.07
C ILE A 492 19.01 -23.17 -40.22
N GLU A 493 18.25 -23.85 -41.08
CA GLU A 493 18.81 -24.61 -42.20
C GLU A 493 19.52 -23.68 -43.20
N LEU A 494 20.81 -23.96 -43.44
CA LEU A 494 21.65 -23.22 -44.39
C LEU A 494 21.03 -23.18 -45.81
N GLY A 495 20.25 -24.19 -46.19
CA GLY A 495 19.56 -24.22 -47.48
C GLY A 495 18.60 -23.03 -47.69
N VAL A 496 17.87 -22.63 -46.65
CA VAL A 496 16.92 -21.50 -46.71
C VAL A 496 17.68 -20.18 -46.90
N ILE A 497 18.80 -20.03 -46.20
CA ILE A 497 19.70 -18.87 -46.28
C ILE A 497 20.29 -18.73 -47.69
N LEU A 498 20.80 -19.84 -48.25
CA LEU A 498 21.35 -19.86 -49.61
C LEU A 498 20.30 -19.55 -50.68
N GLN A 499 19.04 -19.96 -50.47
CA GLN A 499 17.94 -19.61 -51.37
C GLN A 499 17.67 -18.10 -51.37
N VAL A 500 17.71 -17.43 -50.20
CA VAL A 500 17.54 -15.97 -50.13
C VAL A 500 18.66 -15.28 -50.90
N LEU A 501 19.91 -15.63 -50.61
CA LEU A 501 21.08 -15.03 -51.28
C LEU A 501 21.05 -15.27 -52.78
N SER A 502 20.67 -16.47 -53.23
CA SER A 502 20.50 -16.79 -54.64
C SER A 502 19.44 -15.91 -55.31
N ARG A 503 18.27 -15.73 -54.69
CA ARG A 503 17.21 -14.86 -55.24
C ARG A 503 17.62 -13.40 -55.31
N VAL A 504 18.28 -12.89 -54.26
CA VAL A 504 18.84 -11.53 -54.24
C VAL A 504 19.85 -11.32 -55.36
N LEU A 505 20.76 -12.29 -55.58
CA LEU A 505 21.74 -12.25 -56.66
C LEU A 505 21.09 -12.35 -58.04
N MET A 506 20.03 -13.15 -58.20
CA MET A 506 19.33 -13.31 -59.47
C MET A 506 18.51 -12.07 -59.85
N CYS A 507 17.93 -11.35 -58.89
CA CYS A 507 17.29 -10.05 -59.13
C CYS A 507 18.26 -8.99 -59.74
N ARG A 508 19.59 -9.15 -59.56
CA ARG A 508 20.58 -8.26 -60.22
C ARG A 508 20.59 -8.36 -61.73
N SER A 509 20.20 -9.49 -62.32
CA SER A 509 20.27 -9.69 -63.78
C SER A 509 19.30 -8.78 -64.55
N SER A 510 18.36 -8.14 -63.87
CA SER A 510 17.29 -7.33 -64.47
C SER A 510 17.46 -5.81 -64.29
N CYS A 511 18.40 -5.33 -63.46
CA CYS A 511 18.51 -3.89 -63.13
C CYS A 511 19.97 -3.39 -63.14
N LYS A 512 20.33 -2.55 -64.13
CA LYS A 512 21.71 -2.09 -64.40
C LYS A 512 22.34 -1.15 -63.35
N CYS A 513 21.61 -0.70 -62.33
CA CYS A 513 22.09 0.32 -61.37
C CYS A 513 22.74 -0.21 -60.08
N CYS A 514 22.89 -1.53 -59.88
CA CYS A 514 23.19 -2.13 -58.56
C CYS A 514 24.65 -2.48 -58.26
N LEU A 515 25.64 -1.87 -58.93
CA LEU A 515 27.06 -2.28 -58.83
C LEU A 515 27.89 -1.47 -57.81
N GLU A 516 27.43 -0.30 -57.37
CA GLU A 516 28.20 0.60 -56.48
C GLU A 516 27.62 0.82 -55.07
N CYS A 517 26.43 0.27 -54.76
CA CYS A 517 25.89 0.20 -53.40
C CYS A 517 25.96 -1.24 -52.88
#